data_AF-A0A2E0GWP3-F1
#
_entry.id   AF-A0A2E0GWP3-F1
#
_cell.length_a   1.000
_cell.length_b   1.000
_cell.length_c   1.000
_cell.angle_alpha   90.00
_cell.angle_beta   90.00
_cell.angle_gamma   90.00
#
_symmetry.space_group_name_H-M   'P 1'
#
loop_
_entity.id
_entity.type
_entity.pdbx_description
1 polymer ?
#
loop_
_entity_poly.entity_id
_entity_poly.type
_entity_poly.pdbx_seq_one_letter_code
_entity_poly.pdbx_strand_id
1 'polypeptide(L)'
;MVDTPSDDNAFDEEAAAFHFESLQEASQRLGLPVDFNRMSQREVTFDDLIWILDRFPFVQLTDGDEKAEPLSEVKVVSAPSSGWDIHNYGNAMSSSPGRLLFGSSSSDDDEGSGGLQVFGTIIRQRYMTARDMVALAIKQGWGAVYIVDGHPKMMRDVWIESQAQGITVIGYEPTEADIATRDRIQLSADAMVAKRSRPKK
;
A
#
# COMPACT_ATOMS: atom_id res chain seq x y z
N MET A 1 46.38 -26.95 29.82
CA MET A 1 46.36 -27.77 28.60
C MET A 1 45.11 -28.62 28.66
N VAL A 2 44.14 -28.33 27.79
CA VAL A 2 43.02 -29.18 27.33
C VAL A 2 42.12 -29.70 28.46
N ASP A 3 41.00 -29.10 28.85
CA ASP A 3 39.83 -28.60 28.10
C ASP A 3 39.19 -29.64 27.16
N THR A 4 38.33 -30.47 27.75
CA THR A 4 37.24 -31.17 27.03
C THR A 4 36.05 -31.28 27.98
N PRO A 5 34.90 -30.67 27.68
CA PRO A 5 33.67 -30.83 28.45
C PRO A 5 32.96 -32.12 28.02
N SER A 6 32.55 -32.94 29.00
CA SER A 6 31.71 -34.12 28.78
C SER A 6 30.26 -33.79 29.17
N ASP A 7 29.39 -33.81 28.16
CA ASP A 7 27.97 -34.18 28.22
C ASP A 7 27.14 -33.62 29.39
N ASP A 8 26.79 -32.33 29.29
CA ASP A 8 25.51 -31.83 29.81
C ASP A 8 24.50 -31.76 28.66
N ASN A 9 24.14 -32.93 28.13
CA ASN A 9 22.97 -33.11 27.26
C ASN A 9 21.71 -33.09 28.12
N ALA A 10 21.32 -31.89 28.55
CA ALA A 10 20.00 -31.59 29.10
C ALA A 10 19.73 -30.07 29.01
N PHE A 11 19.92 -29.50 27.81
CA PHE A 11 19.27 -28.24 27.49
C PHE A 11 17.92 -28.59 26.88
N ASP A 12 16.86 -28.29 27.64
CA ASP A 12 15.47 -28.40 27.24
C ASP A 12 15.29 -27.97 25.78
N GLU A 13 14.99 -28.97 24.94
CA GLU A 13 14.51 -28.88 23.58
C GLU A 13 13.09 -28.27 23.52
N GLU A 14 12.80 -27.29 24.39
CA GLU A 14 11.58 -26.48 24.35
C GLU A 14 11.83 -25.22 23.50
N ALA A 15 12.55 -25.40 22.39
CA ALA A 15 12.57 -24.45 21.29
C ALA A 15 11.22 -24.53 20.58
N ALA A 16 10.25 -23.82 21.14
CA ALA A 16 8.99 -23.36 20.55
C ALA A 16 8.72 -23.88 19.13
N ALA A 17 8.26 -25.12 19.03
CA ALA A 17 7.55 -25.60 17.85
C ALA A 17 6.24 -24.81 17.79
N PHE A 18 6.28 -23.64 17.17
CA PHE A 18 5.09 -22.84 16.89
C PHE A 18 4.30 -23.62 15.83
N HIS A 19 3.41 -24.48 16.32
CA HIS A 19 2.54 -25.29 15.49
C HIS A 19 1.65 -24.31 14.72
N PHE A 20 1.81 -24.23 13.40
CA PHE A 20 0.86 -23.55 12.53
C PHE A 20 -0.47 -24.32 12.66
N GLU A 21 -1.37 -23.86 13.54
CA GLU A 21 -2.76 -24.34 13.55
C GLU A 21 -3.33 -24.00 12.17
N SER A 22 -3.88 -25.00 11.50
CA SER A 22 -4.70 -24.76 10.33
C SER A 22 -5.85 -23.80 10.69
N LEU A 23 -6.33 -23.00 9.74
CA LEU A 23 -7.47 -22.10 9.98
C LEU A 23 -8.70 -22.85 10.53
N GLN A 24 -8.82 -24.13 10.20
CA GLN A 24 -9.86 -25.02 10.69
C GLN A 24 -9.70 -25.35 12.18
N GLU A 25 -8.48 -25.65 12.64
CA GLU A 25 -8.16 -25.87 14.05
C GLU A 25 -8.33 -24.58 14.88
N ALA A 26 -7.87 -23.45 14.36
CA ALA A 26 -8.04 -22.15 15.00
C ALA A 26 -9.53 -21.77 15.13
N SER A 27 -10.34 -22.03 14.11
CA SER A 27 -11.79 -21.78 14.15
C SER A 27 -12.50 -22.65 15.18
N GLN A 28 -12.12 -23.93 15.29
CA GLN A 28 -12.70 -24.86 16.27
C GLN A 28 -12.35 -24.44 17.70
N ARG A 29 -11.09 -24.08 17.94
CA ARG A 29 -10.62 -23.61 19.26
C ARG A 29 -11.33 -22.33 19.70
N LEU A 30 -11.57 -21.40 18.77
CA LEU A 30 -12.24 -20.13 19.05
C LEU A 30 -13.78 -20.24 19.06
N GLY A 31 -14.35 -21.43 18.83
CA GLY A 31 -15.80 -21.63 18.75
C GLY A 31 -16.46 -20.83 17.63
N LEU A 32 -15.69 -20.48 16.60
CA LEU A 32 -16.20 -19.73 15.45
C LEU A 32 -16.88 -20.70 14.49
N PRO A 33 -18.13 -20.45 14.08
CA PRO A 33 -18.85 -21.30 13.13
C PRO A 33 -18.39 -21.00 11.69
N VAL A 34 -17.12 -21.27 11.39
CA VAL A 34 -16.57 -21.09 10.03
C VAL A 34 -16.70 -22.41 9.26
N ASP A 35 -17.53 -22.40 8.22
CA ASP A 35 -17.66 -23.51 7.29
C ASP A 35 -16.78 -23.27 6.06
N PHE A 36 -15.54 -23.78 6.10
CA PHE A 36 -14.55 -23.62 5.03
C PHE A 36 -14.97 -24.31 3.72
N ASN A 37 -15.77 -25.38 3.78
CA ASN A 37 -16.30 -26.04 2.59
C ASN A 37 -17.35 -25.15 1.91
N ARG A 38 -18.26 -24.55 2.67
CA ARG A 38 -19.20 -23.56 2.14
C ARG A 38 -18.50 -22.30 1.63
N MET A 39 -17.43 -21.85 2.30
CA MET A 39 -16.66 -20.67 1.85
C MET A 39 -15.90 -20.90 0.55
N SER A 40 -15.41 -22.13 0.30
CA SER A 40 -14.72 -22.46 -0.96
C SER A 40 -15.67 -22.75 -2.13
N GLN A 41 -16.93 -23.11 -1.83
CA GLN A 41 -17.95 -23.41 -2.84
C GLN A 41 -18.86 -22.23 -3.16
N ARG A 42 -18.88 -21.17 -2.34
CA ARG A 42 -19.70 -19.98 -2.64
C ARG A 42 -19.13 -19.23 -3.84
N GLU A 43 -20.03 -18.72 -4.67
CA GLU A 43 -19.65 -17.83 -5.77
C GLU A 43 -19.07 -16.51 -5.21
N VAL A 44 -18.11 -15.94 -5.94
CA VAL A 44 -17.58 -14.60 -5.65
C VAL A 44 -18.66 -13.59 -5.95
N THR A 45 -19.05 -12.81 -4.96
CA THR A 45 -20.07 -11.77 -5.12
C THR A 45 -19.44 -10.42 -5.45
N PHE A 46 -20.27 -9.47 -5.89
CA PHE A 46 -19.82 -8.10 -6.09
C PHE A 46 -19.33 -7.46 -4.77
N ASP A 47 -19.97 -7.77 -3.64
CA ASP A 47 -19.56 -7.28 -2.32
C ASP A 47 -18.16 -7.77 -1.93
N ASP A 48 -17.78 -9.00 -2.32
CA ASP A 48 -16.43 -9.51 -2.12
C ASP A 48 -15.40 -8.68 -2.91
N LEU A 49 -15.73 -8.32 -4.16
CA LEU A 49 -14.88 -7.47 -4.99
C LEU A 49 -14.72 -6.08 -4.37
N ILE A 50 -15.81 -5.46 -3.91
CA ILE A 50 -15.76 -4.15 -3.23
C ILE A 50 -14.93 -4.24 -1.95
N TRP A 51 -15.11 -5.30 -1.16
CA TRP A 51 -14.35 -5.51 0.08
C TRP A 51 -12.85 -5.63 -0.16
N ILE A 52 -12.44 -6.31 -1.25
CA ILE A 52 -11.04 -6.44 -1.68
C ILE A 52 -10.53 -5.07 -2.13
N LEU A 53 -11.25 -4.39 -3.02
CA LEU A 53 -10.85 -3.08 -3.57
C LEU A 53 -10.74 -2.00 -2.48
N ASP A 54 -11.52 -2.09 -1.41
CA ASP A 54 -11.43 -1.17 -0.28
C ASP A 54 -10.12 -1.34 0.52
N ARG A 55 -9.54 -2.54 0.51
CA ARG A 55 -8.28 -2.88 1.18
C ARG A 55 -7.08 -2.76 0.27
N PHE A 56 -7.30 -2.95 -1.01
CA PHE A 56 -6.29 -2.93 -2.05
C PHE A 56 -6.75 -2.01 -3.19
N PRO A 57 -6.96 -0.71 -2.89
CA PRO A 57 -7.38 0.24 -3.91
C PRO A 57 -6.35 0.34 -5.02
N PHE A 58 -6.77 0.76 -6.19
CA PHE A 58 -5.89 1.00 -7.33
C PHE A 58 -6.25 2.32 -8.00
N VAL A 59 -5.37 2.82 -8.85
CA VAL A 59 -5.66 3.93 -9.76
C VAL A 59 -4.84 3.78 -11.04
N GLN A 60 -5.42 4.21 -12.14
CA GLN A 60 -4.83 4.28 -13.47
C GLN A 60 -4.81 5.74 -13.95
N LEU A 61 -3.64 6.18 -14.38
CA LEU A 61 -3.35 7.55 -14.78
C LEU A 61 -2.74 7.56 -16.18
N THR A 62 -2.98 8.63 -16.91
CA THR A 62 -2.32 8.93 -18.19
C THR A 62 -1.84 10.38 -18.20
N ASP A 63 -0.92 10.71 -19.10
CA ASP A 63 -0.54 12.09 -19.36
C ASP A 63 -1.75 12.85 -19.92
N GLY A 64 -2.26 13.80 -19.16
CA GLY A 64 -3.45 14.58 -19.53
C GLY A 64 -3.20 15.57 -20.67
N ASP A 65 -1.93 15.85 -20.98
CA ASP A 65 -1.54 16.66 -22.13
C ASP A 65 -1.37 15.82 -23.42
N GLU A 66 -1.38 14.48 -23.31
CA GLU A 66 -1.15 13.54 -24.42
C GLU A 66 0.18 13.78 -25.17
N LYS A 67 1.22 14.26 -24.47
CA LYS A 67 2.56 14.54 -25.06
C LYS A 67 3.60 13.48 -24.72
N ALA A 68 3.39 12.76 -23.61
CA ALA A 68 4.29 11.70 -23.20
C ALA A 68 4.21 10.52 -24.17
N GLU A 69 5.37 9.98 -24.51
CA GLU A 69 5.49 8.79 -25.34
C GLU A 69 5.53 7.53 -24.46
N PRO A 70 4.99 6.39 -24.95
CA PRO A 70 5.09 5.14 -24.23
C PRO A 70 6.55 4.66 -24.15
N LEU A 71 6.89 4.00 -23.06
CA LEU A 71 8.16 3.28 -22.91
C LEU A 71 8.13 2.01 -23.76
N SER A 72 9.30 1.60 -24.25
CA SER A 72 9.45 0.32 -24.97
C SER A 72 9.13 -0.89 -24.08
N GLU A 73 9.29 -0.75 -22.77
CA GLU A 73 8.99 -1.77 -21.76
C GLU A 73 8.40 -1.13 -20.52
N VAL A 74 7.49 -1.87 -19.86
CA VAL A 74 6.87 -1.43 -18.60
C VAL A 74 7.91 -1.42 -17.49
N LYS A 75 8.08 -0.28 -16.82
CA LYS A 75 8.95 -0.16 -15.65
C LYS A 75 8.12 -0.33 -14.39
N VAL A 76 8.36 -1.40 -13.64
CA VAL A 76 7.76 -1.59 -12.32
C VAL A 76 8.62 -0.87 -11.29
N VAL A 77 8.04 0.14 -10.64
CA VAL A 77 8.69 0.95 -9.60
C VAL A 77 8.01 0.62 -8.28
N SER A 78 8.78 0.12 -7.30
CA SER A 78 8.26 0.02 -5.94
C SER A 78 8.13 1.43 -5.36
N ALA A 79 6.92 1.80 -4.97
CA ALA A 79 6.57 3.05 -4.32
C ALA A 79 7.32 3.12 -2.98
N PRO A 80 8.35 3.98 -2.86
CA PRO A 80 9.25 3.99 -1.70
C PRO A 80 8.51 4.29 -0.40
N SER A 81 7.35 4.93 -0.48
CA SER A 81 6.61 5.39 0.69
C SER A 81 5.53 4.41 1.17
N SER A 82 5.19 3.38 0.38
CA SER A 82 4.11 2.44 0.66
C SER A 82 4.43 0.98 0.39
N GLY A 83 5.51 0.68 -0.35
CA GLY A 83 5.88 -0.67 -0.78
C GLY A 83 5.01 -1.22 -1.92
N TRP A 84 4.08 -0.42 -2.44
CA TRP A 84 3.20 -0.81 -3.54
C TRP A 84 3.92 -0.75 -4.88
N ASP A 85 3.45 -1.48 -5.87
CA ASP A 85 4.03 -1.45 -7.21
C ASP A 85 3.32 -0.41 -8.08
N ILE A 86 4.11 0.47 -8.71
CA ILE A 86 3.68 1.40 -9.76
C ILE A 86 4.18 0.85 -11.09
N HIS A 87 3.26 0.46 -11.97
CA HIS A 87 3.57 0.08 -13.34
C HIS A 87 3.63 1.34 -14.19
N ASN A 88 4.83 1.71 -14.65
CA ASN A 88 5.05 2.89 -15.46
C ASN A 88 5.24 2.51 -16.94
N TYR A 89 4.33 3.00 -17.78
CA TYR A 89 4.31 2.82 -19.22
C TYR A 89 4.86 4.04 -19.96
N GLY A 90 5.32 5.09 -19.28
CA GLY A 90 5.82 6.34 -19.87
C GLY A 90 4.74 7.39 -20.04
N ASN A 91 3.71 7.06 -20.80
CA ASN A 91 2.52 7.89 -21.01
C ASN A 91 1.32 7.48 -20.16
N ALA A 92 1.43 6.35 -19.46
CA ALA A 92 0.44 5.83 -18.53
C ALA A 92 1.10 5.25 -17.28
N MET A 93 0.36 5.23 -16.18
CA MET A 93 0.77 4.59 -14.94
C MET A 93 -0.41 3.86 -14.28
N SER A 94 -0.15 2.73 -13.64
CA SER A 94 -1.12 2.09 -12.76
C SER A 94 -0.48 1.70 -11.43
N SER A 95 -1.27 1.65 -10.36
CA SER A 95 -0.82 1.16 -9.06
C SER A 95 -1.42 -0.20 -8.74
N SER A 96 -0.67 -0.98 -7.98
CA SER A 96 -1.17 -2.19 -7.33
C SER A 96 -0.48 -2.37 -5.99
N PRO A 97 -1.10 -3.08 -5.03
CA PRO A 97 -0.42 -3.47 -3.79
C PRO A 97 0.74 -4.44 -4.03
N GLY A 98 0.86 -5.00 -5.24
CA GLY A 98 1.95 -5.89 -5.62
C GLY A 98 2.01 -7.12 -4.71
N ARG A 99 3.22 -7.42 -4.24
CA ARG A 99 3.52 -8.57 -3.37
C ARG A 99 2.78 -8.52 -2.02
N LEU A 100 2.27 -7.36 -1.61
CA LEU A 100 1.52 -7.19 -0.36
C LEU A 100 0.09 -7.73 -0.42
N LEU A 101 -0.44 -8.04 -1.62
CA LEU A 101 -1.81 -8.54 -1.80
C LEU A 101 -2.00 -10.00 -1.29
N PHE A 102 -0.95 -10.83 -1.39
CA PHE A 102 -0.98 -12.24 -1.02
C PHE A 102 0.15 -12.64 -0.05
N GLY A 103 1.03 -11.70 0.30
CA GLY A 103 2.08 -11.91 1.28
C GLY A 103 1.50 -11.98 2.69
N SER A 104 1.51 -13.17 3.28
CA SER A 104 1.46 -13.33 4.73
C SER A 104 2.51 -12.42 5.37
N SER A 105 2.16 -11.76 6.47
CA SER A 105 3.10 -11.06 7.35
C SER A 105 4.00 -12.05 8.11
N SER A 106 4.61 -13.00 7.41
CA SER A 106 5.64 -13.86 7.97
C SER A 106 6.92 -13.03 8.04
N SER A 107 7.00 -12.21 9.07
CA SER A 107 8.26 -11.66 9.56
C SER A 107 9.06 -12.81 10.16
N ASP A 108 9.78 -13.53 9.31
CA ASP A 108 10.90 -14.34 9.75
C ASP A 108 12.11 -13.41 9.79
N ASP A 109 12.58 -13.18 11.02
CA ASP A 109 13.88 -12.63 11.32
C ASP A 109 14.94 -13.57 10.71
N ASP A 110 15.42 -13.23 9.52
CA ASP A 110 16.66 -13.79 8.98
C ASP A 110 17.65 -12.64 8.73
N GLU A 111 18.83 -12.79 9.32
CA GLU A 111 19.92 -11.83 9.30
C GLU A 111 20.40 -11.62 7.86
N GLY A 112 19.81 -10.66 7.15
CA GLY A 112 20.20 -10.39 5.76
C GLY A 112 19.39 -9.29 5.08
N SER A 113 19.64 -8.03 5.45
CA SER A 113 19.45 -6.84 4.59
C SER A 113 18.23 -6.85 3.64
N GLY A 114 17.01 -6.76 4.17
CA GLY A 114 15.81 -6.64 3.32
C GLY A 114 14.47 -6.67 4.05
N GLY A 115 14.42 -6.28 5.33
CA GLY A 115 13.19 -6.32 6.13
C GLY A 115 12.02 -5.61 5.44
N LEU A 116 10.88 -6.31 5.37
CA LEU A 116 9.62 -5.79 4.85
C LEU A 116 9.23 -4.55 5.68
N GLN A 117 9.39 -3.35 5.12
CA GLN A 117 9.03 -2.12 5.81
C GLN A 117 7.52 -2.10 6.09
N VAL A 118 7.14 -1.95 7.36
CA VAL A 118 5.74 -1.77 7.74
C VAL A 118 5.32 -0.34 7.40
N PHE A 119 4.71 -0.14 6.23
CA PHE A 119 4.35 1.19 5.71
C PHE A 119 3.14 1.86 6.38
N GLY A 120 2.64 1.30 7.50
CA GLY A 120 1.49 1.80 8.25
C GLY A 120 0.15 1.28 7.73
N THR A 121 -0.95 1.97 8.02
CA THR A 121 -2.31 1.55 7.64
C THR A 121 -2.54 1.60 6.13
N ILE A 122 -3.46 0.80 5.60
CA ILE A 122 -3.87 0.84 4.17
C ILE A 122 -4.21 2.26 3.70
N ILE A 123 -4.88 3.04 4.56
CA ILE A 123 -5.22 4.45 4.26
C ILE A 123 -3.95 5.27 4.00
N ARG A 124 -2.92 5.10 4.85
CA ARG A 124 -1.63 5.78 4.67
C ARG A 124 -0.93 5.27 3.43
N GLN A 125 -0.84 3.96 3.23
CA GLN A 125 -0.17 3.36 2.08
C GLN A 125 -0.77 3.83 0.75
N ARG A 126 -2.10 3.84 0.64
CA ARG A 126 -2.83 4.36 -0.52
C ARG A 126 -2.48 5.81 -0.81
N TYR A 127 -2.58 6.67 0.21
CA TYR A 127 -2.28 8.10 0.07
C TYR A 127 -0.82 8.33 -0.34
N MET A 128 0.13 7.62 0.28
CA MET A 128 1.55 7.71 -0.06
C MET A 128 1.83 7.19 -1.48
N THR A 129 1.15 6.14 -1.93
CA THR A 129 1.28 5.64 -3.31
C THR A 129 0.76 6.66 -4.32
N ALA A 130 -0.41 7.26 -4.06
CA ALA A 130 -0.95 8.33 -4.90
C ALA A 130 0.06 9.49 -5.00
N ARG A 131 0.72 9.83 -3.89
CA ARG A 131 1.77 10.84 -3.85
C ARG A 131 3.01 10.48 -4.66
N ASP A 132 3.49 9.24 -4.53
CA ASP A 132 4.64 8.76 -5.30
C ASP A 132 4.31 8.74 -6.82
N MET A 133 3.08 8.40 -7.20
CA MET A 133 2.62 8.45 -8.60
C MET A 133 2.58 9.88 -9.14
N VAL A 134 2.04 10.85 -8.41
CA VAL A 134 2.00 12.26 -8.82
C VAL A 134 3.42 12.83 -8.95
N ALA A 135 4.30 12.54 -8.00
CA ALA A 135 5.70 12.95 -8.08
C ALA A 135 6.42 12.33 -9.30
N LEU A 136 6.09 11.07 -9.63
CA LEU A 136 6.63 10.41 -10.82
C LEU A 136 6.10 11.02 -12.12
N ALA A 137 4.83 11.41 -12.19
CA ALA A 137 4.25 12.14 -13.33
C ALA A 137 5.00 13.46 -13.58
N ILE A 138 5.20 14.26 -12.52
CA ILE A 138 5.94 15.52 -12.60
C ILE A 138 7.38 15.31 -13.02
N LYS A 139 8.05 14.28 -12.47
CA LYS A 139 9.43 13.93 -12.87
C LYS A 139 9.53 13.53 -14.34
N GLN A 140 8.48 12.95 -14.91
CA GLN A 140 8.39 12.62 -16.33
C GLN A 140 8.01 13.82 -17.21
N GLY A 141 7.73 14.98 -16.61
CA GLY A 141 7.37 16.19 -17.33
C GLY A 141 5.91 16.25 -17.77
N TRP A 142 5.02 15.44 -17.17
CA TRP A 142 3.58 15.53 -17.45
C TRP A 142 3.05 16.89 -16.97
N GLY A 143 2.32 17.60 -17.83
CA GLY A 143 1.72 18.90 -17.52
C GLY A 143 0.36 18.77 -16.82
N ALA A 144 -0.31 17.64 -17.03
CA ALA A 144 -1.57 17.28 -16.41
C ALA A 144 -1.64 15.76 -16.20
N VAL A 145 -2.49 15.31 -15.29
CA VAL A 145 -2.79 13.90 -15.07
C VAL A 145 -4.25 13.66 -15.45
N TYR A 146 -4.51 12.69 -16.33
CA TYR A 146 -5.85 12.20 -16.60
C TYR A 146 -6.09 10.90 -15.83
N ILE A 147 -7.07 10.89 -14.93
CA ILE A 147 -7.48 9.70 -14.19
C ILE A 147 -8.42 8.89 -15.09
N VAL A 148 -7.96 7.70 -15.49
CA VAL A 148 -8.73 6.81 -16.37
C VAL A 148 -9.75 6.03 -15.58
N ASP A 149 -9.30 5.39 -14.49
CA ASP A 149 -10.13 4.60 -13.60
C ASP A 149 -9.40 4.39 -12.27
N GLY A 150 -10.14 3.97 -11.25
CA GLY A 150 -9.57 3.62 -9.97
C GLY A 150 -10.60 3.48 -8.87
N HIS A 151 -10.12 3.05 -7.72
CA HIS A 151 -10.92 3.09 -6.52
C HIS A 151 -11.18 4.55 -6.11
N PRO A 152 -12.42 4.96 -5.79
CA PRO A 152 -12.76 6.37 -5.53
C PRO A 152 -11.87 7.03 -4.47
N LYS A 153 -11.54 6.29 -3.40
CA LYS A 153 -10.66 6.80 -2.34
C LYS A 153 -9.23 7.09 -2.82
N MET A 154 -8.72 6.35 -3.81
CA MET A 154 -7.37 6.55 -4.35
C MET A 154 -7.37 7.63 -5.43
N MET A 155 -8.41 7.70 -6.27
CA MET A 155 -8.61 8.79 -7.22
C MET A 155 -8.66 10.15 -6.49
N ARG A 156 -9.42 10.22 -5.39
CA ARG A 156 -9.43 11.38 -4.51
C ARG A 156 -8.05 11.75 -3.99
N ASP A 157 -7.30 10.76 -3.51
CA ASP A 157 -5.98 11.01 -2.92
C ASP A 157 -4.99 11.51 -3.99
N VAL A 158 -5.08 11.03 -5.24
CA VAL A 158 -4.37 11.60 -6.40
C VAL A 158 -4.80 13.05 -6.62
N TRP A 159 -6.10 13.34 -6.67
CA TRP A 159 -6.61 14.69 -6.85
C TRP A 159 -6.09 15.66 -5.77
N ILE A 160 -6.18 15.28 -4.49
CA ILE A 160 -5.69 16.07 -3.36
C ILE A 160 -4.20 16.39 -3.51
N GLU A 161 -3.39 15.37 -3.83
CA GLU A 161 -1.95 15.58 -3.98
C GLU A 161 -1.60 16.41 -5.21
N SER A 162 -2.29 16.19 -6.32
CA SER A 162 -2.09 16.98 -7.53
C SER A 162 -2.38 18.47 -7.30
N GLN A 163 -3.42 18.80 -6.52
CA GLN A 163 -3.69 20.18 -6.10
C GLN A 163 -2.54 20.75 -5.25
N ALA A 164 -2.01 19.96 -4.31
CA ALA A 164 -0.89 20.39 -3.47
C ALA A 164 0.42 20.62 -4.26
N GLN A 165 0.62 19.87 -5.34
CA GLN A 165 1.81 19.98 -6.20
C GLN A 165 1.60 20.88 -7.44
N GLY A 166 0.39 21.43 -7.63
CA GLY A 166 0.09 22.36 -8.72
C GLY A 166 -0.01 21.73 -10.11
N ILE A 167 -0.34 20.44 -10.21
CA ILE A 167 -0.59 19.75 -11.48
C ILE A 167 -2.10 19.58 -11.71
N THR A 168 -2.54 19.82 -12.95
CA THR A 168 -3.95 19.71 -13.32
C THR A 168 -4.41 18.26 -13.31
N VAL A 169 -5.65 18.01 -12.87
CA VAL A 169 -6.28 16.68 -12.89
C VAL A 169 -7.51 16.72 -13.77
N ILE A 170 -7.63 15.72 -14.65
CA ILE A 170 -8.75 15.52 -15.57
C ILE A 170 -9.38 14.16 -15.26
N GLY A 171 -10.69 14.00 -15.47
CA GLY A 171 -11.38 12.71 -15.29
C GLY A 171 -11.84 12.39 -13.87
N TYR A 172 -11.63 13.31 -12.92
CA TYR A 172 -12.16 13.20 -11.55
C TYR A 172 -12.88 14.47 -11.12
N GLU A 173 -14.16 14.33 -10.79
CA GLU A 173 -14.97 15.42 -10.23
C GLU A 173 -15.06 15.25 -8.71
N PRO A 174 -14.46 16.15 -7.91
CA PRO A 174 -14.45 16.03 -6.46
C PRO A 174 -15.83 16.30 -5.87
N THR A 175 -16.22 15.50 -4.88
CA THR A 175 -17.43 15.72 -4.08
C THR A 175 -17.18 16.75 -2.97
N GLU A 176 -18.25 17.27 -2.34
CA GLU A 176 -18.13 18.13 -1.16
C GLU A 176 -17.34 17.46 -0.01
N ALA A 177 -17.50 16.15 0.16
CA ALA A 177 -16.77 15.37 1.17
C ALA A 177 -15.27 15.27 0.85
N ASP A 178 -14.91 15.25 -0.43
CA ASP A 178 -13.51 15.23 -0.88
C ASP A 178 -12.84 16.59 -0.65
N ILE A 179 -13.56 17.67 -0.94
CA ILE A 179 -13.13 19.04 -0.66
C ILE A 179 -12.89 19.22 0.84
N ALA A 180 -13.84 18.80 1.69
CA ALA A 180 -13.68 18.86 3.15
C ALA A 180 -12.49 18.00 3.63
N THR A 181 -12.25 16.85 3.01
CA THR A 181 -11.10 15.98 3.32
C THR A 181 -9.79 16.67 2.96
N ARG A 182 -9.69 17.28 1.78
CA ARG A 182 -8.54 18.07 1.34
C ARG A 182 -8.24 19.19 2.34
N ASP A 183 -9.25 19.99 2.69
CA ASP A 183 -9.07 21.15 3.56
C ASP A 183 -8.56 20.74 4.95
N ARG A 184 -9.07 19.63 5.49
CA ARG A 184 -8.58 19.06 6.75
C ARG A 184 -7.11 18.60 6.66
N ILE A 185 -6.72 17.99 5.56
CA ILE A 185 -5.33 17.55 5.32
C ILE A 185 -4.42 18.78 5.22
N GLN A 186 -4.83 19.81 4.48
CA GLN A 186 -4.07 21.05 4.31
C GLN A 186 -3.85 21.76 5.65
N LEU A 187 -4.91 21.94 6.44
CA LEU A 187 -4.82 22.53 7.78
C LEU A 187 -3.85 21.77 8.69
N SER A 188 -3.86 20.43 8.60
CA SER A 188 -2.95 19.59 9.38
C SER A 188 -1.49 19.74 8.93
N ALA A 189 -1.26 19.84 7.62
CA ALA A 189 0.06 20.09 7.06
C ALA A 189 0.60 21.47 7.48
N ASP A 190 -0.22 22.52 7.37
CA ASP A 190 0.15 23.89 7.74
C ASP A 190 0.46 23.99 9.24
N ALA A 191 -0.37 23.37 10.09
CA ALA A 191 -0.14 23.32 11.54
C ALA A 191 1.19 22.60 11.88
N MET A 192 1.54 21.54 11.16
CA MET A 192 2.80 20.81 11.34
C MET A 192 4.01 21.64 10.91
N VAL A 193 3.91 22.39 9.80
CA VAL A 193 4.94 23.33 9.34
C VAL A 193 5.15 24.43 10.39
N ALA A 194 4.08 25.03 10.88
CA ALA A 194 4.12 26.07 11.91
C ALA A 194 4.73 25.57 13.24
N LYS A 195 4.52 24.29 13.59
CA LYS A 195 5.14 23.68 14.78
C LYS A 195 6.64 23.46 14.60
N ARG A 196 7.09 23.10 13.39
CA ARG A 196 8.51 22.86 13.07
C ARG A 196 9.32 24.15 12.97
N SER A 197 8.70 25.27 12.56
CA SER A 197 9.35 26.57 12.45
C SER A 197 9.48 27.34 13.77
N ARG A 198 8.91 26.84 14.87
CA ARG A 198 9.09 27.44 16.20
C ARG A 198 10.49 27.10 16.74
N PRO A 199 11.31 28.10 17.12
CA PRO A 199 12.61 27.85 17.72
C PRO A 199 12.44 27.09 19.04
N LYS A 200 13.27 26.06 19.25
CA LYS A 200 13.35 25.38 20.55
C LYS A 200 13.82 26.41 21.59
N LYS A 201 13.02 26.61 22.63
CA LYS A 201 13.42 27.36 23.83
C LYS A 201 14.48 26.60 24.61
#